data_AF-A0A1B1FF22-F1
#
_entry.id   AF-A0A1B1FF22-F1
#
_cell.length_a   1.000
_cell.length_b   1.000
_cell.length_c   1.000
_cell.angle_alpha   90.00
_cell.angle_beta   90.00
_cell.angle_gamma   90.00
#
_symmetry.space_group_name_H-M   'P 1'
#
loop_
_entity.id
_entity.type
_entity.pdbx_description
1 polymer ?
#
loop_
_entity_poly.entity_id
_entity_poly.type
_entity_poly.pdbx_seq_one_letter_code
_entity_poly.pdbx_strand_id
1 'polypeptide(L)'
;YIIGGHTLESNIRSPNIYKVKVDLPLGSPDITCTVLQSHLSVSSAIVTYTCPDEFLIVGGYESDSQKRMICNKVSLSNDTINIQEVETPDWTGDIKQSKTWFGADMGHGAVLFGIPGDNKNQNSDSSFFFYVLNLGGEEDLMQSC
;
A
#
# COMPACT_ATOMS: atom_id res chain seq x y z
N TYR A 1 -8.51 8.65 6.54
CA TYR A 1 -8.35 7.32 7.16
C TYR A 1 -6.86 7.06 7.37
N ILE A 2 -6.49 6.46 8.49
CA ILE A 2 -5.12 6.01 8.79
C ILE A 2 -5.16 4.49 8.92
N ILE A 3 -4.31 3.78 8.19
CA ILE A 3 -4.31 2.33 8.06
C ILE A 3 -2.89 1.81 8.28
N GLY A 4 -2.76 0.71 9.01
CA GLY A 4 -1.48 0.05 9.24
C GLY A 4 -0.52 0.87 10.11
N GLY A 5 0.76 0.78 9.79
CA GLY A 5 1.85 1.34 10.60
C GLY A 5 2.44 0.31 11.55
N HIS A 6 3.49 0.71 12.26
CA HIS A 6 4.22 -0.13 13.21
C HIS A 6 4.45 0.62 14.51
N THR A 7 3.99 0.04 15.61
CA THR A 7 4.23 0.57 16.96
C THR A 7 5.51 -0.05 17.49
N LEU A 8 6.57 0.76 17.57
CA LEU A 8 7.90 0.29 17.96
C LEU A 8 7.94 -0.31 19.37
N GLU A 9 7.26 0.32 20.33
CA GLU A 9 7.25 -0.10 21.74
C GLU A 9 6.68 -1.51 21.95
N SER A 10 5.66 -1.89 21.18
CA SER A 10 4.99 -3.19 21.28
C SER A 10 5.35 -4.16 20.16
N ASN A 11 6.12 -3.71 19.17
CA ASN A 11 6.40 -4.44 17.93
C ASN A 11 5.13 -4.92 17.18
N ILE A 12 4.06 -4.12 17.19
CA ILE A 12 2.76 -4.50 16.61
C ILE A 12 2.47 -3.70 15.34
N ARG A 13 1.90 -4.38 14.34
CA ARG A 13 1.24 -3.77 13.19
C ARG A 13 -0.27 -3.83 13.41
N SER A 14 -0.88 -2.69 13.73
CA SER A 14 -2.31 -2.65 14.06
C SER A 14 -3.16 -3.03 12.84
N PRO A 15 -4.14 -3.94 12.97
CA PRO A 15 -5.11 -4.22 11.91
C PRO A 15 -6.26 -3.20 11.89
N ASN A 16 -6.25 -2.20 12.77
CA ASN A 16 -7.34 -1.23 12.87
C ASN A 16 -7.18 -0.09 11.86
N ILE A 17 -8.32 0.46 11.44
CA ILE A 17 -8.39 1.70 10.67
C ILE A 17 -8.82 2.82 11.61
N TYR A 18 -8.07 3.91 11.64
CA TYR A 18 -8.45 5.11 12.38
C TYR A 18 -9.11 6.09 11.40
N LYS A 19 -10.41 6.26 11.53
CA LYS A 19 -11.19 7.25 10.78
C LYS A 19 -11.18 8.56 11.55
N VAL A 20 -10.35 9.50 11.09
CA VAL A 20 -10.32 10.88 11.61
C VAL A 20 -11.24 11.72 10.75
N LYS A 21 -12.34 12.20 11.34
CA LYS A 21 -13.24 13.18 10.75
C LYS A 21 -12.85 14.57 11.27
N VAL A 22 -12.72 15.54 10.36
CA VAL A 22 -12.41 16.93 10.69
C VAL A 22 -13.54 17.80 10.18
N ASP A 23 -14.25 18.45 11.10
CA ASP A 23 -15.29 19.44 10.82
C ASP A 23 -14.71 20.85 11.05
N LEU A 24 -15.03 21.81 10.18
CA LEU A 24 -14.47 23.18 10.20
C LEU A 24 -15.54 24.25 10.45
N PRO A 25 -16.14 24.31 11.65
CA PRO A 25 -17.07 25.39 12.00
C PRO A 25 -16.34 26.73 12.21
N LEU A 26 -17.10 27.81 12.30
CA LEU A 26 -16.57 29.12 12.70
C LEU A 26 -16.07 29.05 14.15
N GLY A 27 -14.78 29.33 14.37
CA GLY A 27 -14.15 29.33 15.69
C GLY A 27 -12.94 28.40 15.75
N SER A 28 -13.16 27.09 15.81
CA SER A 28 -12.10 26.09 15.89
C SER A 28 -12.48 24.79 15.16
N PRO A 29 -11.51 24.06 14.58
CA PRO A 29 -11.76 22.71 14.05
C PRO A 29 -12.28 21.76 15.12
N ASP A 30 -13.23 20.90 14.75
CA ASP A 30 -13.69 19.78 15.56
C ASP A 30 -13.18 18.47 14.95
N ILE A 31 -12.61 17.60 15.77
CA ILE A 31 -11.92 16.39 15.31
C ILE A 31 -12.47 15.18 16.07
N THR A 32 -13.06 14.25 15.33
CA THR A 32 -13.53 12.97 15.88
C THR A 32 -12.70 11.82 15.30
N CYS A 33 -12.22 10.92 16.16
CA CYS A 33 -11.56 9.69 15.74
C CYS A 33 -12.42 8.47 16.06
N THR A 34 -12.79 7.69 15.05
CA THR A 34 -13.49 6.41 15.20
C THR A 34 -12.57 5.28 14.78
N VAL A 35 -12.49 4.23 15.61
CA VAL A 35 -11.72 3.02 15.28
C VAL A 35 -12.63 2.05 14.55
N LEU A 36 -12.24 1.66 13.35
CA LEU A 36 -12.92 0.63 12.55
C LEU A 36 -12.05 -0.62 12.53
N GLN A 37 -12.68 -1.79 12.61
CA GLN A 37 -11.98 -3.05 12.47
C GLN A 37 -11.66 -3.29 10.99
N SER A 38 -10.44 -3.74 10.73
CA SER A 38 -10.07 -4.33 9.45
C SER A 38 -9.22 -5.58 9.69
N HIS A 39 -8.88 -6.28 8.62
CA HIS A 39 -7.96 -7.41 8.67
C HIS A 39 -6.61 -7.09 8.01
N LEU A 40 -6.33 -5.81 7.75
CA LEU A 40 -5.12 -5.36 7.09
C LEU A 40 -4.07 -4.91 8.12
N SER A 41 -3.24 -5.85 8.55
CA SER A 41 -2.05 -5.58 9.37
C SER A 41 -0.83 -5.40 8.46
N VAL A 42 -0.39 -4.16 8.28
CA VAL A 42 0.72 -3.83 7.38
C VAL A 42 1.50 -2.61 7.85
N SER A 43 2.81 -2.57 7.58
CA SER A 43 3.64 -1.37 7.71
C SER A 43 4.35 -1.03 6.40
N SER A 44 4.64 0.25 6.17
CA SER A 44 5.41 0.74 5.02
C SER A 44 4.84 0.33 3.66
N ALA A 45 3.52 0.16 3.58
CA ALA A 45 2.83 -0.07 2.33
C ALA A 45 2.83 1.20 1.46
N ILE A 46 2.73 1.00 0.15
CA ILE A 46 2.65 2.09 -0.82
C ILE A 46 1.19 2.23 -1.21
N VAL A 47 0.70 3.47 -1.25
CA VAL A 47 -0.66 3.78 -1.68
C VAL A 47 -0.58 4.52 -3.01
N THR A 48 -1.24 4.00 -4.05
CA THR A 48 -1.39 4.69 -5.34
C THR A 48 -2.86 4.99 -5.59
N TYR A 49 -3.13 6.16 -6.15
CA TYR A 49 -4.44 6.54 -6.65
C TYR A 49 -4.72 5.84 -8.00
N THR A 50 -5.93 5.31 -8.21
CA THR A 50 -6.36 4.74 -9.51
C THR A 50 -7.41 5.62 -10.18
N CYS A 51 -8.50 5.92 -9.48
CA CYS A 51 -9.60 6.77 -9.95
C CYS A 51 -10.32 7.40 -8.74
N PRO A 52 -11.29 8.32 -8.91
CA PRO A 52 -11.92 9.03 -7.80
C PRO A 52 -12.44 8.07 -6.73
N ASP A 53 -12.10 8.36 -5.48
CA ASP A 53 -12.43 7.54 -4.31
C ASP A 53 -11.87 6.10 -4.31
N GLU A 54 -11.01 5.74 -5.28
CA GLU A 54 -10.36 4.43 -5.35
C GLU A 54 -8.83 4.51 -5.30
N PHE A 55 -8.26 3.63 -4.49
CA PHE A 55 -6.83 3.55 -4.25
C PHE A 55 -6.40 2.08 -4.24
N LEU A 56 -5.11 1.85 -4.46
CA LEU A 56 -4.48 0.55 -4.25
C LEU A 56 -3.44 0.65 -3.13
N ILE A 57 -3.47 -0.31 -2.22
CA ILE A 57 -2.41 -0.55 -1.24
C ILE A 57 -1.58 -1.72 -1.75
N VAL A 58 -0.28 -1.48 -1.94
CA VAL A 58 0.65 -2.44 -2.51
C VAL A 58 1.87 -2.57 -1.62
N GLY A 59 2.35 -3.79 -1.44
CA GLY A 59 3.59 -4.08 -0.73
C GLY A 59 3.55 -3.77 0.77
N GLY A 60 4.72 -3.44 1.31
CA GLY A 60 4.92 -3.29 2.75
C GLY A 60 5.26 -4.60 3.45
N TYR A 61 5.00 -4.68 4.75
CA TYR A 61 5.43 -5.78 5.61
C TYR A 61 4.31 -6.19 6.57
N GLU A 62 4.09 -7.51 6.69
CA GLU A 62 3.14 -8.12 7.65
C GLU A 62 3.82 -8.40 8.99
N SER A 63 5.13 -8.64 8.96
CA SER A 63 5.99 -8.82 10.13
C SER A 63 7.41 -8.35 9.79
N ASP A 64 8.32 -8.38 10.77
CA ASP A 64 9.71 -7.95 10.57
C ASP A 64 10.50 -8.83 9.59
N SER A 65 10.00 -10.05 9.33
CA SER A 65 10.62 -11.02 8.43
C SER A 65 9.76 -11.37 7.21
N GLN A 66 8.55 -10.82 7.11
CA GLN A 66 7.59 -11.17 6.06
C GLN A 66 7.11 -9.92 5.31
N LYS A 67 7.51 -9.83 4.04
CA LYS A 67 6.95 -8.86 3.09
C LYS A 67 5.50 -9.19 2.79
N ARG A 68 4.67 -8.17 2.57
CA ARG A 68 3.28 -8.33 2.16
C ARG A 68 3.18 -8.48 0.65
N MET A 69 2.92 -9.68 0.15
CA MET A 69 2.87 -9.95 -1.30
C MET A 69 1.49 -9.66 -1.93
N ILE A 70 0.45 -9.50 -1.10
CA ILE A 70 -0.93 -9.27 -1.50
C ILE A 70 -1.18 -7.78 -1.72
N CYS A 71 -1.99 -7.44 -2.73
CA CYS A 71 -2.45 -6.09 -3.00
C CYS A 71 -3.91 -5.92 -2.56
N ASN A 72 -4.30 -4.70 -2.19
CA ASN A 72 -5.67 -4.39 -1.81
C ASN A 72 -6.19 -3.18 -2.57
N LYS A 73 -7.42 -3.27 -3.07
CA LYS A 73 -8.20 -2.11 -3.52
C LYS A 73 -8.94 -1.51 -2.35
N VAL A 74 -8.87 -0.19 -2.24
CA VAL A 74 -9.59 0.60 -1.25
C VAL A 74 -10.56 1.49 -2.00
N SER A 75 -11.85 1.35 -1.71
CA SER A 75 -12.90 2.21 -2.26
C SER A 75 -13.55 3.00 -1.13
N LEU A 76 -13.69 4.30 -1.31
CA LEU A 76 -14.37 5.20 -0.40
C LEU A 76 -15.78 5.49 -0.93
N SER A 77 -16.79 5.46 -0.07
CA SER A 77 -18.15 5.84 -0.48
C SER A 77 -18.96 6.31 0.72
N ASN A 78 -19.64 7.46 0.61
CA ASN A 78 -20.59 7.94 1.62
C ASN A 78 -20.09 7.75 3.08
N ASP A 79 -18.86 8.21 3.36
CA ASP A 79 -18.24 8.15 4.70
C ASP A 79 -17.87 6.72 5.20
N THR A 80 -17.89 5.73 4.30
CA THR A 80 -17.45 4.35 4.50
C THR A 80 -16.18 4.05 3.70
N ILE A 81 -15.42 3.08 4.18
CA ILE A 81 -14.22 2.54 3.53
C ILE A 81 -14.41 1.05 3.31
N ASN A 82 -14.18 0.58 2.10
CA ASN A 82 -14.17 -0.83 1.75
C ASN A 82 -12.76 -1.23 1.29
N ILE A 83 -12.26 -2.34 1.81
CA ILE A 83 -10.94 -2.89 1.45
C ILE A 83 -11.14 -4.29 0.92
N GLN A 84 -10.73 -4.52 -0.32
CA GLN A 84 -10.83 -5.81 -1.00
C GLN A 84 -9.46 -6.26 -1.43
N GLU A 85 -9.18 -7.56 -1.32
CA GLU A 85 -8.00 -8.15 -1.95
C GLU A 85 -8.17 -8.15 -3.46
N VAL A 86 -7.11 -7.79 -4.18
CA VAL A 86 -7.06 -7.89 -5.65
C VAL A 86 -6.10 -8.99 -6.06
N GLU A 87 -6.17 -9.38 -7.33
CA GLU A 87 -5.27 -10.38 -7.88
C GLU A 87 -3.81 -10.01 -7.60
N THR A 88 -3.08 -10.98 -7.03
CA THR A 88 -1.69 -10.78 -6.68
C THR A 88 -0.85 -10.72 -7.96
N PRO A 89 0.02 -9.70 -8.13
CA PRO A 89 0.92 -9.65 -9.27
C PRO A 89 1.79 -10.91 -9.37
N ASP A 90 2.16 -11.31 -10.58
CA ASP A 90 3.18 -12.36 -10.74
C ASP A 90 4.57 -11.79 -10.41
N TRP A 91 4.89 -11.79 -9.13
CA TRP A 91 6.16 -11.30 -8.63
C TRP A 91 7.31 -12.14 -9.16
N THR A 92 8.35 -11.47 -9.66
CA THR A 92 9.58 -12.12 -10.12
C THR A 92 10.31 -12.82 -8.96
N GLY A 93 11.15 -13.79 -9.29
CA GLY A 93 11.83 -14.63 -8.29
C GLY A 93 12.73 -13.83 -7.34
N ASP A 94 13.39 -12.79 -7.84
CA ASP A 94 14.19 -11.83 -7.08
C ASP A 94 13.37 -11.01 -6.07
N ILE A 95 12.19 -10.50 -6.44
CA ILE A 95 11.27 -9.81 -5.52
C ILE A 95 10.77 -10.79 -4.44
N LYS A 96 10.39 -12.01 -4.84
CA LYS A 96 9.96 -13.07 -3.91
C LYS A 96 11.07 -13.40 -2.90
N GLN A 97 12.31 -13.55 -3.37
CA GLN A 97 13.47 -13.93 -2.54
C GLN A 97 14.09 -12.78 -1.75
N SER A 98 13.95 -11.53 -2.19
CA SER A 98 14.49 -10.37 -1.48
C SER A 98 13.89 -10.28 -0.07
N LYS A 99 14.71 -9.98 0.94
CA LYS A 99 14.23 -9.79 2.30
C LYS A 99 13.49 -8.47 2.48
N THR A 100 13.88 -7.44 1.74
CA THR A 100 13.33 -6.09 1.86
C THR A 100 12.95 -5.54 0.50
N TRP A 101 12.02 -4.62 0.53
CA TRP A 101 11.68 -3.75 -0.59
C TRP A 101 11.33 -2.36 -0.07
N PHE A 102 11.36 -1.40 -0.96
CA PHE A 102 10.86 -0.06 -0.74
C PHE A 102 10.30 0.45 -2.06
N GLY A 103 9.64 1.60 -2.02
CA GLY A 103 9.04 2.13 -3.23
C GLY A 103 8.21 3.36 -2.96
N ALA A 104 7.61 3.85 -4.02
CA ALA A 104 6.77 5.03 -3.99
C ALA A 104 5.70 4.95 -5.08
N ASP A 105 4.63 5.71 -4.84
CA ASP A 105 3.59 5.98 -5.81
C ASP A 105 4.16 6.71 -7.03
N MET A 106 3.78 6.29 -8.23
CA MET A 106 4.04 6.98 -9.50
C MET A 106 2.77 7.65 -10.08
N GLY A 107 1.62 7.48 -9.42
CA GLY A 107 0.31 7.93 -9.84
C GLY A 107 -0.38 6.93 -10.78
N HIS A 108 -1.69 7.10 -10.95
CA HIS A 108 -2.51 6.35 -11.91
C HIS A 108 -2.36 4.81 -11.81
N GLY A 109 -2.31 4.28 -10.60
CA GLY A 109 -2.18 2.86 -10.33
C GLY A 109 -0.77 2.28 -10.55
N ALA A 110 0.22 3.12 -10.85
CA ALA A 110 1.60 2.70 -11.03
C ALA A 110 2.43 2.91 -9.76
N VAL A 111 3.26 1.92 -9.43
CA VAL A 111 4.14 1.92 -8.25
C VAL A 111 5.56 1.53 -8.66
N LEU A 112 6.54 2.30 -8.19
CA LEU A 112 7.95 1.96 -8.29
C LEU A 112 8.36 1.10 -7.09
N PHE A 113 8.99 -0.04 -7.34
CA PHE A 113 9.63 -0.90 -6.35
C PHE A 113 11.15 -0.87 -6.49
N GLY A 114 11.84 -0.93 -5.36
CA GLY A 114 13.28 -1.16 -5.26
C GLY A 114 13.58 -2.33 -4.33
N ILE A 115 14.48 -3.23 -4.74
CA ILE A 115 15.03 -4.30 -3.90
C ILE A 115 16.56 -4.19 -3.87
N PRO A 116 17.22 -4.54 -2.75
CA PRO A 116 18.67 -4.61 -2.72
C PRO A 116 19.17 -5.73 -3.66
N GLY A 117 20.28 -5.47 -4.35
CA GLY A 117 20.97 -6.50 -5.13
C GLY A 117 21.62 -7.57 -4.26
N ASP A 118 21.77 -8.79 -4.78
CA ASP A 118 22.49 -9.86 -4.07
C ASP A 118 24.01 -9.64 -4.17
N ASN A 119 24.64 -9.36 -3.03
CA ASN A 119 26.08 -9.15 -2.91
C ASN A 119 26.92 -10.40 -3.24
N LYS A 120 26.31 -11.58 -3.45
CA LYS A 120 27.04 -12.81 -3.78
C LYS A 120 27.68 -12.81 -5.16
N ASN A 121 27.20 -11.97 -6.09
CA ASN A 121 27.83 -11.78 -7.39
C ASN A 121 28.58 -10.45 -7.40
N GLN A 122 29.91 -10.49 -7.21
CA GLN A 122 30.82 -9.33 -7.19
C GLN A 122 30.85 -8.48 -8.48
N ASN A 123 29.95 -8.73 -9.45
CA ASN A 123 29.93 -8.13 -10.79
C ASN A 123 28.62 -7.36 -11.13
N SER A 124 27.68 -7.18 -10.19
CA SER A 124 26.53 -6.30 -10.43
C SER A 124 26.81 -4.91 -9.86
N ASP A 125 27.07 -3.93 -10.73
CA ASP A 125 27.34 -2.52 -10.38
C ASP A 125 26.16 -1.79 -9.68
N SER A 126 24.99 -2.41 -9.61
CA SER A 126 23.77 -1.82 -9.08
C SER A 126 23.48 -2.29 -7.65
N SER A 127 23.55 -1.37 -6.69
CA SER A 127 23.16 -1.60 -5.29
C SER A 127 21.67 -1.95 -5.13
N PHE A 128 20.83 -1.54 -6.10
CA PHE A 128 19.40 -1.79 -6.11
C PHE A 128 18.90 -2.15 -7.51
N PHE A 129 17.91 -3.02 -7.58
CA PHE A 129 17.12 -3.31 -8.76
C PHE A 129 15.74 -2.66 -8.64
N PHE A 130 15.25 -2.04 -9.71
CA PHE A 130 13.99 -1.31 -9.72
C PHE A 130 12.98 -1.94 -10.68
N TYR A 131 11.72 -1.95 -10.27
CA TYR A 131 10.59 -2.52 -11.01
C TYR A 131 9.44 -1.53 -10.99
N VAL A 132 8.66 -1.50 -12.06
CA VAL A 132 7.39 -0.76 -12.08
C VAL A 132 6.27 -1.77 -12.09
N LEU A 133 5.39 -1.70 -11.09
CA LEU A 133 4.14 -2.42 -11.07
C LEU A 133 3.04 -1.46 -11.55
N ASN A 134 2.37 -1.79 -12.65
CA ASN A 134 1.24 -1.03 -13.12
C ASN A 134 -0.06 -1.84 -12.94
N LEU A 135 -0.92 -1.36 -12.05
CA LEU A 135 -2.24 -1.94 -11.77
C LEU A 135 -3.38 -1.00 -12.23
N GLY A 136 -3.04 0.14 -12.83
CA GLY A 136 -4.00 1.12 -13.33
C GLY A 136 -4.49 0.86 -14.76
N GLY A 137 -4.06 -0.25 -15.38
CA GLY A 137 -4.39 -0.59 -16.75
C GLY A 137 -5.18 -1.90 -16.86
N GLU A 138 -6.50 -1.79 -16.81
CA GLU A 138 -7.31 -2.51 -17.79
C GLU A 138 -7.49 -1.57 -18.99
N GLU A 139 -7.10 -2.04 -20.17
CA GLU A 139 -7.35 -1.39 -21.46
C GLU A 139 -8.83 -1.05 -21.59
N ASP A 140 -9.15 0.19 -21.97
CA ASP A 140 -9.88 0.59 -23.18
C ASP A 140 -10.81 -0.43 -23.91
N LEU A 141 -11.53 -1.29 -23.18
CA LEU A 141 -12.49 -2.25 -23.73
C LEU A 141 -13.63 -2.49 -22.75
N MET A 142 -14.36 -1.44 -22.36
CA MET A 142 -15.83 -1.37 -22.42
C MET A 142 -16.25 0.07 -22.12
N GLN A 143 -16.94 0.67 -23.08
CA GLN A 143 -17.63 1.95 -22.95
C GLN A 143 -18.44 2.02 -21.66
N SER A 144 -18.13 2.98 -20.80
CA SER A 144 -19.08 3.91 -20.16
C SER A 144 -18.32 4.78 -19.16
N CYS A 145 -17.86 5.96 -19.61
CA CYS A 145 -17.92 7.13 -18.75
C CYS A 145 -19.38 7.54 -18.54
#